data_AF-A0A535HW52-F1
#
_entry.id   AF-A0A535HW52-F1
#
_cell.length_a   1.000
_cell.length_b   1.000
_cell.length_c   1.000
_cell.angle_alpha   90.00
_cell.angle_beta   90.00
_cell.angle_gamma   90.00
#
_symmetry.space_group_name_H-M   'P 1'
#
loop_
_entity.id
_entity.type
_entity.pdbx_description
1 polymer ?
#
loop_
_entity_poly.entity_id
_entity_poly.type
_entity_poly.pdbx_seq_one_letter_code
_entity_poly.pdbx_strand_id
1 'polypeptide(L)' 'VALACKAAGVNLPERDISTRDARTLLGERLIGRSVHSLEVALAAEREGADFVIFGPVWESTSHPQEKAAGVEA' A
#
# COMPACT_ATOMS: atom_id res chain seq x y z
N VAL A 1 -15.17 4.01 5.46
CA VAL A 1 -14.77 4.57 6.78
C VAL A 1 -13.94 5.84 6.63
N ALA A 2 -12.76 5.80 5.97
CA ALA A 2 -11.83 6.95 5.89
C ALA A 2 -12.46 8.29 5.47
N LEU A 3 -13.27 8.32 4.40
CA LEU A 3 -13.99 9.53 3.97
C LEU A 3 -15.01 9.99 5.03
N ALA A 4 -15.81 9.07 5.55
CA ALA A 4 -16.86 9.35 6.53
C ALA A 4 -16.32 9.90 7.85
N CYS A 5 -15.17 9.38 8.32
CA CYS A 5 -14.53 9.84 9.55
C CYS A 5 -13.52 10.99 9.33
N LYS A 6 -13.36 11.48 8.08
CA LYS A 6 -12.38 12.53 7.72
C LYS A 6 -10.95 12.16 8.13
N ALA A 7 -10.56 10.90 7.93
CA ALA A 7 -9.19 10.46 8.17
C ALA A 7 -8.18 11.26 7.32
N ALA A 8 -6.95 11.34 7.81
CA ALA A 8 -5.83 11.96 7.09
C ALA A 8 -5.46 11.19 5.80
N GLY A 9 -5.77 9.89 5.75
CA GLY A 9 -5.43 9.04 4.61
C GLY A 9 -5.80 7.58 4.82
N VAL A 10 -5.32 6.73 3.92
CA VAL A 10 -5.50 5.27 3.93
C VAL A 10 -4.19 4.57 3.61
N ASN A 11 -4.01 3.34 4.11
CA ASN A 11 -3.05 2.40 3.56
C ASN A 11 -3.82 1.23 2.95
N LEU A 12 -3.60 0.95 1.67
CA LEU A 12 -4.35 -0.03 0.90
C LEU A 12 -3.54 -1.33 0.73
N PRO A 13 -4.14 -2.52 0.98
CA PRO A 13 -3.55 -3.81 0.61
C PRO A 13 -3.35 -3.92 -0.90
N GLU A 14 -2.36 -4.69 -1.38
CA GLU A 14 -2.05 -4.80 -2.82
C GLU A 14 -3.24 -5.20 -3.70
N ARG A 15 -4.13 -6.05 -3.18
CA ARG A 15 -5.30 -6.60 -3.90
C ARG A 15 -6.62 -5.83 -3.69
N ASP A 16 -6.56 -4.65 -3.08
CA ASP A 16 -7.72 -3.78 -2.90
C ASP A 16 -7.96 -2.94 -4.18
N ILE A 17 -8.87 -1.96 -4.13
CA ILE A 17 -9.06 -0.97 -5.20
C ILE A 17 -7.71 -0.38 -5.66
N SER A 18 -7.63 0.02 -6.93
CA SER A 18 -6.41 0.62 -7.48
C SER A 18 -6.04 1.91 -6.75
N THR A 19 -4.77 2.27 -6.75
CA THR A 19 -4.31 3.50 -6.08
C THR A 19 -4.88 4.72 -6.82
N ARG A 20 -5.05 4.61 -8.14
CA ARG A 20 -5.68 5.63 -8.98
C ARG A 20 -7.15 5.88 -8.59
N ASP A 21 -7.92 4.82 -8.39
CA ASP A 21 -9.32 4.95 -7.97
C ASP A 21 -9.41 5.55 -6.57
N ALA A 22 -8.53 5.12 -5.65
CA ALA A 22 -8.43 5.72 -4.34
C ALA A 22 -8.08 7.22 -4.42
N ARG A 23 -7.10 7.63 -5.24
CA ARG A 23 -6.75 9.04 -5.46
C ARG A 23 -7.94 9.86 -5.94
N THR A 24 -8.73 9.31 -6.85
CA THR A 24 -9.94 9.96 -7.37
C THR A 24 -10.96 10.22 -6.25
N LEU A 25 -11.09 9.30 -5.28
CA LEU A 25 -12.02 9.43 -4.16
C LEU A 25 -11.49 10.31 -3.01
N LEU A 26 -10.20 10.23 -2.71
CA LEU A 26 -9.59 10.80 -1.51
C LEU A 26 -9.05 12.23 -1.72
N GLY A 27 -8.83 12.67 -2.97
CA GLY A 27 -8.25 13.98 -3.27
C GLY A 27 -6.83 14.06 -2.71
N GLU A 28 -6.44 15.16 -2.08
CA GLU A 28 -5.09 15.43 -1.53
C GLU A 28 -4.74 14.68 -0.22
N ARG A 29 -5.55 13.71 0.22
CA ARG A 29 -5.27 12.92 1.43
C ARG A 29 -4.14 11.92 1.19
N LEU A 30 -3.54 11.43 2.26
CA LEU A 30 -2.46 10.44 2.18
C LEU A 30 -2.98 9.08 1.66
N ILE A 31 -2.25 8.48 0.73
CA ILE A 31 -2.52 7.15 0.17
C ILE A 31 -1.23 6.34 0.22
N GLY A 32 -1.22 5.34 1.09
CA GLY A 32 -0.21 4.29 1.16
C GLY A 32 -0.64 3.06 0.37
N ARG A 33 0.34 2.33 -0.17
CA ARG A 33 0.13 1.02 -0.78
C ARG A 33 1.07 -0.01 -0.16
N SER A 34 0.53 -1.12 0.32
CA SER A 34 1.33 -2.31 0.61
C SER A 34 1.80 -2.95 -0.69
N VAL A 35 3.10 -3.26 -0.79
CA VAL A 35 3.73 -3.80 -2.01
C VAL A 35 4.67 -4.95 -1.68
N HIS A 36 4.79 -5.88 -2.62
CA HIS A 36 5.65 -7.07 -2.48
C HIS A 36 6.75 -7.17 -3.56
N SER A 37 6.88 -6.17 -4.43
CA SER A 37 7.94 -6.11 -5.45
C SER A 37 8.22 -4.67 -5.91
N LEU A 38 9.39 -4.45 -6.52
CA LEU A 38 9.75 -3.16 -7.12
C LEU A 38 8.78 -2.75 -8.24
N GLU A 39 8.33 -3.71 -9.06
CA GLU A 39 7.38 -3.44 -10.15
C GLU A 39 6.07 -2.85 -9.62
N VAL A 40 5.52 -3.46 -8.57
CA VAL A 40 4.27 -2.98 -7.96
C VAL A 40 4.49 -1.64 -7.25
N ALA A 41 5.66 -1.43 -6.60
CA ALA A 41 5.99 -0.15 -5.99
C ALA A 41 6.02 1.00 -7.01
N LEU A 42 6.67 0.78 -8.16
CA LEU A 42 6.71 1.75 -9.26
C LEU A 42 5.33 1.99 -9.87
N ALA A 43 4.49 0.95 -9.96
CA ALA A 43 3.11 1.11 -10.40
C ALA A 43 2.30 1.97 -9.42
N ALA A 44 2.42 1.71 -8.11
CA ALA A 44 1.74 2.48 -7.07
C ALA A 44 2.14 3.96 -7.07
N GLU A 45 3.44 4.26 -7.24
CA GLU A 45 3.94 5.63 -7.40
C GLU A 45 3.27 6.32 -8.60
N ARG A 46 3.29 5.68 -9.78
CA ARG A 46 2.67 6.23 -11.01
C ARG A 46 1.16 6.43 -10.89
N GLU A 47 0.50 5.64 -10.05
CA GLU A 47 -0.92 5.76 -9.75
C GLU A 47 -1.22 6.82 -8.66
N GLY A 48 -0.20 7.42 -8.06
CA GLY A 48 -0.33 8.53 -7.12
C GLY A 48 -0.36 8.11 -5.66
N ALA A 49 0.31 7.02 -5.28
CA ALA A 49 0.61 6.72 -3.88
C ALA A 49 1.59 7.77 -3.33
N ASP A 50 1.35 8.23 -2.10
CA ASP A 50 2.26 9.13 -1.38
C ASP A 50 3.40 8.37 -0.72
N PHE A 51 3.18 7.09 -0.40
CA PHE A 51 4.20 6.19 0.14
C PHE A 51 3.85 4.73 -0.16
N VAL A 52 4.86 3.86 -0.03
CA VAL A 52 4.69 2.41 -0.11
C VAL A 52 5.17 1.75 1.17
N ILE A 53 4.55 0.62 1.53
CA ILE A 53 4.99 -0.26 2.61
C ILE A 53 5.41 -1.58 1.98
N PHE A 54 6.72 -1.78 1.85
CA PHE A 54 7.27 -3.04 1.40
C PHE A 54 7.32 -4.06 2.54
N GLY A 55 6.94 -5.30 2.26
CA GLY A 55 7.11 -6.39 3.21
C GLY A 55 6.55 -7.73 2.71
N PRO A 56 6.51 -8.75 3.58
CA PRO A 56 7.20 -8.77 4.85
C PRO A 56 8.71 -8.91 4.65
N VAL A 57 9.53 -8.10 5.35
CA VAL A 57 10.99 -8.21 5.30
C VAL A 57 11.47 -9.44 6.10
N TRP A 58 10.79 -9.74 7.21
CA TRP A 58 11.02 -10.91 8.07
C TRP A 58 9.73 -11.70 8.25
N GLU A 59 9.85 -12.95 8.71
CA GLU A 59 8.67 -13.76 9.05
C GLU A 59 7.82 -13.05 10.11
N SER A 60 6.50 -13.10 9.91
CA SER A 60 5.53 -12.43 10.78
C SER A 60 4.46 -13.40 11.25
N THR A 61 4.15 -13.36 12.54
CA THR A 61 3.06 -14.16 13.12
C THR A 61 1.67 -13.65 12.74
N SER A 62 1.56 -12.39 12.29
CA SER A 62 0.28 -11.82 11.83
C SER A 62 -0.10 -12.28 10.42
N HIS A 63 0.89 -12.65 9.59
CA HIS A 63 0.71 -13.14 8.22
C HIS A 63 1.61 -14.35 7.98
N PRO A 64 1.36 -15.49 8.66
CA PRO A 64 2.27 -16.63 8.65
C PRO A 64 2.37 -17.34 7.30
N GLN A 65 1.51 -17.01 6.35
CA GLN A 65 1.52 -17.59 5.00
C GLN A 65 2.36 -16.78 4.01
N GLU A 66 2.75 -15.56 4.37
CA GLU A 66 3.56 -14.70 3.51
C GLU A 66 5.06 -14.97 3.74
N LYS A 67 5.79 -15.19 2.64
CA LYS A 67 7.23 -15.46 2.70
C LYS A 67 7.98 -14.14 2.92
N ALA A 68 8.92 -14.15 3.86
CA ALA A 68 9.84 -13.04 4.06
C ALA A 68 10.69 -12.78 2.81
N ALA A 69 10.69 -11.55 2.32
CA ALA A 69 11.47 -11.14 1.16
C ALA A 69 12.95 -10.90 1.51
N GLY A 70 13.25 -10.49 2.75
CA GLY A 70 14.58 -10.09 3.19
C GLY A 70 14.91 -8.64 2.81
N VAL A 71 16.07 -8.17 3.29
CA VAL A 71 16.54 -6.79 3.07
C VAL A 71 17.20 -6.57 1.70
N GLU A 72 17.52 -7.65 1.00
CA GLU A 72 18.17 -7.64 -0.33
C GLU A 72 17.17 -7.69 -1.50
N ALA A 73 15.86 -7.62 -1.20
CA ALA A 73 14.77 -7.80 -2.16
C ALA A 73 14.54 -6.59 -3.08
#